data_AF-A0A819NIC1-F1
#
_entry.id   AF-A0A819NIC1-F1
#
_cell.length_a   1.000
_cell.length_b   1.000
_cell.length_c   1.000
_cell.angle_alpha   90.00
_cell.angle_beta   90.00
_cell.angle_gamma   90.00
#
_symmetry.space_group_name_H-M   'P 1'
#
loop_
_entity.id
_entity.type
_entity.pdbx_description
1 polymer ?
#
loop_
_entity_poly.entity_id
_entity_poly.type
_entity_poly.pdbx_seq_one_letter_code
_entity_poly.pdbx_strand_id
1 'polypeptide(L)'
;MRKNQIIEWLENHGIEFDSTLKKFKLPVRHCSLNPVEIAWAGLKEYVRKNNTSFSLASVYELASEFIADFDDKAAQSAIRRTEKVETTYKAADEFVENTVEPQLIDDVSDTETNNLSDASDDSTELSLY
;
A
#
# COMPACT_ATOMS: atom_id res chain seq x y z
N MET A 1 -2.62 -15.61 -13.69
CA MET A 1 -1.45 -16.01 -14.51
C MET A 1 -0.40 -16.61 -13.58
N ARG A 2 0.12 -17.80 -13.87
CA ARG A 2 1.11 -18.46 -12.98
C ARG A 2 2.46 -17.74 -13.08
N LYS A 3 3.24 -17.66 -12.00
CA LYS A 3 4.55 -16.99 -11.94
C LYS A 3 5.45 -17.33 -13.13
N ASN A 4 5.51 -18.61 -13.50
CA ASN A 4 6.35 -19.09 -14.59
C ASN A 4 5.91 -18.55 -15.96
N GLN A 5 4.60 -18.36 -16.19
CA GLN A 5 4.09 -17.78 -17.44
C GLN A 5 4.45 -16.30 -17.57
N ILE A 6 4.55 -15.58 -16.44
CA ILE A 6 4.96 -14.17 -16.45
C ILE A 6 6.46 -14.06 -16.75
N ILE A 7 7.27 -14.92 -16.13
CA ILE A 7 8.72 -14.94 -16.37
C ILE A 7 9.01 -15.27 -17.84
N GLU A 8 8.39 -16.33 -18.36
CA GLU A 8 8.51 -16.71 -19.78
C GLU A 8 8.05 -15.58 -20.71
N TRP A 9 6.97 -14.88 -20.36
CA TRP A 9 6.51 -13.72 -21.12
C TRP A 9 7.53 -12.57 -21.10
N LEU A 10 8.14 -12.26 -19.95
CA LEU A 10 9.16 -11.21 -19.82
C LEU A 10 10.41 -11.53 -20.65
N GLU A 11 10.91 -12.76 -20.55
CA GLU A 11 12.07 -13.25 -21.31
C GLU A 11 11.84 -13.13 -22.82
N ASN A 12 10.65 -13.53 -23.30
CA ASN A 12 10.26 -13.42 -24.71
C ASN A 12 10.19 -11.96 -25.23
N HIS A 13 10.10 -10.98 -24.34
CA HIS A 13 10.09 -9.55 -24.69
C HIS A 13 11.44 -8.86 -24.40
N GLY A 14 12.49 -9.63 -24.08
CA GLY A 14 13.82 -9.10 -23.78
C GLY A 14 13.91 -8.35 -22.45
N ILE A 15 12.94 -8.57 -21.55
CA ILE A 15 12.93 -7.98 -20.21
C ILE A 15 13.54 -8.99 -19.26
N GLU A 16 14.73 -8.68 -18.74
CA GLU A 16 15.41 -9.55 -17.79
C GLU A 16 14.65 -9.56 -16.46
N PHE A 17 14.13 -10.73 -16.08
CA PHE A 17 13.58 -10.94 -14.76
C PHE A 17 14.73 -11.25 -13.79
N ASP A 18 15.23 -10.23 -13.11
CA ASP A 18 16.18 -10.45 -12.03
C ASP A 18 15.45 -11.05 -10.81
N SER A 19 15.58 -12.36 -10.66
CA SER A 19 15.03 -13.09 -9.53
C SER A 19 15.62 -12.70 -8.17
N THR A 20 16.74 -11.98 -8.17
CA THR A 20 17.39 -11.43 -6.98
C THR A 20 16.81 -10.08 -6.57
N LEU A 21 16.05 -9.40 -7.45
CA LEU A 21 15.33 -8.19 -7.08
C LEU A 21 14.38 -8.49 -5.92
N LYS A 22 14.60 -7.77 -4.82
CA LYS A 22 13.77 -7.90 -3.63
C LYS A 22 12.35 -7.50 -3.97
N LYS A 23 11.45 -8.48 -3.95
CA LYS A 23 10.02 -8.24 -4.08
C LYS A 23 9.56 -7.34 -2.95
N PHE A 24 9.11 -6.14 -3.29
CA PHE A 24 8.48 -5.26 -2.34
C PHE A 24 7.06 -5.77 -2.06
N LYS A 25 6.77 -6.11 -0.80
CA LYS A 25 5.41 -6.45 -0.38
C LYS A 25 4.72 -5.15 0.03
N LEU A 26 3.75 -4.72 -0.78
CA LEU A 26 2.93 -3.57 -0.45
C LEU A 26 1.95 -3.97 0.67
N PRO A 27 1.78 -3.14 1.71
CA PRO A 27 0.75 -3.36 2.71
C PRO A 27 -0.65 -3.31 2.07
N VAL A 28 -1.53 -4.20 2.51
CA VAL A 28 -2.89 -4.30 1.99
C VAL A 28 -3.65 -3.00 2.30
N ARG A 29 -4.33 -2.42 1.30
CA ARG A 29 -5.10 -1.16 1.41
C ARG A 29 -4.28 0.12 1.67
N HIS A 30 -2.97 0.11 1.44
CA HIS A 30 -2.12 1.31 1.56
C HIS A 30 -1.57 1.75 0.19
N CYS A 31 -2.46 2.22 -0.70
CA CYS A 31 -2.05 2.69 -2.04
C CYS A 31 -1.09 3.88 -2.00
N SER A 32 -1.08 4.67 -0.92
CA SER A 32 -0.14 5.77 -0.71
C SER A 32 1.32 5.31 -0.59
N LEU A 33 1.55 4.02 -0.29
CA LEU A 33 2.88 3.40 -0.24
C LEU A 33 3.31 2.78 -1.59
N ASN A 34 2.53 2.98 -2.66
CA ASN A 34 2.87 2.51 -4.00
C ASN A 34 3.05 3.70 -4.95
N PRO A 35 4.27 3.97 -5.45
CA PRO A 35 4.51 5.11 -6.34
C PRO A 35 3.77 4.98 -7.67
N VAL A 36 3.47 3.76 -8.13
CA VAL A 36 2.66 3.53 -9.35
C VAL A 36 1.22 4.01 -9.15
N GLU A 37 0.64 3.82 -7.96
CA GLU A 37 -0.70 4.33 -7.64
C GLU A 37 -0.72 5.86 -7.57
N ILE A 38 0.39 6.48 -7.14
CA ILE A 38 0.52 7.94 -7.17
C ILE A 38 0.55 8.45 -8.61
N ALA A 39 1.33 7.83 -9.49
CA ALA A 39 1.34 8.16 -10.92
C ALA A 39 -0.06 7.96 -11.55
N TRP A 40 -0.72 6.86 -11.23
CA TRP A 40 -2.08 6.55 -11.68
C TRP A 40 -3.11 7.57 -11.21
N ALA A 41 -3.01 8.05 -9.96
CA ALA A 41 -3.85 9.13 -9.46
C ALA A 41 -3.63 10.43 -10.25
N GLY A 42 -2.38 10.75 -10.60
CA GLY A 42 -2.03 11.88 -11.47
C GLY A 42 -2.67 11.76 -12.86
N LEU A 43 -2.56 10.60 -13.50
CA LEU A 43 -3.19 10.33 -14.81
C LEU A 43 -4.70 10.52 -14.74
N LYS A 44 -5.37 9.91 -13.75
CA LYS A 44 -6.83 10.06 -13.58
C LYS A 44 -7.23 11.51 -13.40
N GLU A 45 -6.48 12.27 -12.62
CA GLU A 45 -6.75 13.69 -12.40
C GLU A 45 -6.53 14.53 -13.66
N TYR A 46 -5.51 14.21 -14.47
CA TYR A 46 -5.27 14.84 -15.77
C TYR A 46 -6.43 14.59 -16.73
N VAL A 47 -6.82 13.33 -16.90
CA VAL A 47 -7.96 12.96 -17.75
C VAL A 47 -9.24 13.62 -17.26
N ARG A 48 -9.51 13.60 -15.95
CA ARG A 48 -10.71 14.21 -15.36
C ARG A 48 -10.80 15.72 -15.64
N LYS A 49 -9.67 16.43 -15.61
CA LYS A 49 -9.62 17.89 -15.85
C LYS A 49 -9.80 18.27 -17.31
N ASN A 50 -9.27 17.45 -18.21
CA ASN A 50 -9.18 17.80 -19.63
C ASN A 50 -10.24 17.11 -20.51
N ASN A 51 -10.88 16.05 -20.01
CA ASN A 51 -11.92 15.34 -20.76
C ASN A 51 -13.23 16.13 -20.75
N THR A 52 -13.46 16.91 -21.80
CA THR A 52 -14.69 17.69 -22.02
C THR A 52 -15.71 16.97 -22.91
N SER A 53 -15.28 15.97 -23.68
CA SER A 53 -16.13 15.21 -24.61
C SER A 53 -16.82 14.02 -23.96
N PHE A 54 -16.37 13.59 -22.77
CA PHE A 54 -16.84 12.41 -22.03
C PHE A 54 -16.83 11.11 -22.86
N SER A 55 -15.97 11.03 -23.88
CA SER A 55 -15.84 9.85 -24.74
C SER A 55 -14.64 8.99 -24.35
N LEU A 56 -14.73 7.67 -24.61
CA LEU A 56 -13.64 6.74 -24.35
C LEU A 56 -12.42 7.02 -25.24
N ALA A 57 -12.66 7.48 -26.47
CA ALA A 57 -11.59 7.87 -27.39
C ALA A 57 -10.75 9.02 -26.80
N SER A 58 -11.41 10.07 -26.28
CA SER A 58 -10.71 11.18 -25.64
C SER A 58 -10.00 10.77 -24.35
N VAL A 59 -10.55 9.81 -23.58
CA VAL A 59 -9.83 9.24 -22.41
C VAL A 59 -8.52 8.58 -22.85
N TYR A 60 -8.56 7.80 -23.93
CA TYR A 60 -7.38 7.11 -24.45
C TYR A 60 -6.31 8.09 -24.93
N GLU A 61 -6.70 9.12 -25.69
CA GLU A 61 -5.78 10.16 -26.17
C GLU A 61 -5.12 10.91 -25.01
N LEU A 62 -5.92 11.40 -24.05
CA LEU A 62 -5.40 12.14 -22.88
C LEU A 62 -4.52 11.28 -21.97
N ALA A 63 -4.85 10.00 -21.80
CA ALA A 63 -4.02 9.08 -21.03
C ALA A 63 -2.68 8.81 -21.73
N SER A 64 -2.71 8.66 -23.06
CA SER A 64 -1.49 8.45 -23.86
C SER A 64 -0.59 9.69 -23.84
N GLU A 65 -1.17 10.88 -23.93
CA GLU A 65 -0.48 12.16 -23.80
C GLU A 65 0.19 12.29 -22.43
N PHE A 66 -0.55 12.05 -21.34
CA PHE A 66 0.01 12.07 -19.98
C PHE A 66 1.19 11.11 -19.81
N ILE A 67 1.08 9.89 -20.35
CA ILE A 67 2.15 8.88 -20.25
C ILE A 67 3.38 9.30 -21.07
N ALA A 68 3.18 9.89 -22.25
CA ALA A 68 4.28 10.38 -23.09
C ALA A 68 5.05 11.53 -22.42
N ASP A 69 4.34 12.40 -21.69
CA ASP A 69 4.92 13.52 -20.94
C ASP A 69 5.42 13.13 -19.54
N PHE A 70 5.20 11.88 -19.11
CA PHE A 70 5.61 11.41 -17.79
C PHE A 70 7.12 11.17 -17.73
N ASP A 71 7.85 12.18 -17.28
CA ASP A 71 9.31 12.19 -17.24
C ASP A 71 9.91 11.63 -15.93
N ASP A 72 11.25 11.52 -15.91
CA ASP A 72 12.00 11.07 -14.73
C ASP A 72 11.73 11.93 -13.49
N LYS A 73 11.44 13.23 -13.65
CA LYS A 73 11.17 14.12 -12.52
C LYS A 73 9.80 13.79 -11.91
N ALA A 74 8.79 13.53 -12.74
CA ALA A 74 7.48 13.08 -12.30
C ALA A 74 7.57 11.72 -11.57
N ALA A 75 8.34 10.78 -12.12
CA ALA A 75 8.62 9.49 -11.49
C ALA A 75 9.29 9.67 -10.11
N GLN A 76 10.35 10.46 -10.02
CA GLN A 76 11.02 10.77 -8.76
C GLN A 76 10.09 11.48 -7.76
N SER A 77 9.18 12.33 -8.23
CA SER A 77 8.20 13.00 -7.37
C SER A 77 7.21 12.00 -6.75
N ALA A 78 6.79 10.99 -7.51
CA ALA A 78 5.94 9.91 -7.00
C ALA A 78 6.67 9.09 -5.94
N ILE A 79 7.92 8.71 -6.19
CA ILE A 79 8.76 7.97 -5.23
C ILE A 79 8.94 8.77 -3.93
N ARG A 80 9.33 10.05 -4.02
CA ARG A 80 9.51 10.92 -2.84
C ARG A 80 8.23 11.07 -2.02
N ARG A 81 7.05 11.10 -2.66
CA ARG A 81 5.77 11.11 -1.94
C ARG A 81 5.55 9.83 -1.16
N THR A 82 5.83 8.67 -1.76
CA THR A 82 5.76 7.38 -1.08
C THR A 82 6.71 7.33 0.12
N GLU A 83 7.97 7.75 -0.03
CA GLU A 83 8.96 7.80 1.07
C GLU A 83 8.50 8.72 2.22
N LYS A 84 7.90 9.86 1.89
CA LYS A 84 7.34 10.78 2.89
C LYS A 84 6.22 10.12 3.69
N VAL A 85 5.30 9.44 3.00
CA VAL A 85 4.20 8.71 3.66
C VAL A 85 4.74 7.59 4.55
N GLU A 86 5.73 6.84 4.07
CA GLU A 86 6.40 5.80 4.86
C GLU A 86 7.03 6.37 6.13
N THR A 87 7.71 7.51 6.02
CA THR A 87 8.32 8.19 7.17
C THR A 87 7.27 8.59 8.21
N THR A 88 6.12 9.11 7.78
CA THR A 88 5.01 9.44 8.68
C THR A 88 4.48 8.20 9.41
N TYR A 89 4.33 7.06 8.72
CA TYR A 89 3.88 5.84 9.36
C TYR A 89 4.90 5.31 10.38
N LYS A 90 6.19 5.33 10.06
CA LYS A 90 7.26 4.95 11.00
C LYS A 90 7.26 5.81 12.26
N ALA A 91 7.10 7.12 12.11
CA ALA A 91 7.05 8.03 13.25
C ALA A 91 5.81 7.80 14.13
N ALA A 92 4.67 7.45 13.53
CA ALA A 92 3.46 7.11 14.26
C ALA A 92 3.62 5.79 15.04
N ASP A 93 4.26 4.79 14.43
CA ASP A 93 4.57 3.50 15.05
C ASP A 93 5.51 3.68 16.25
N GLU A 94 6.60 4.43 16.07
CA GLU A 94 7.55 4.77 17.13
C GLU A 94 6.87 5.52 18.30
N PHE A 95 5.89 6.37 18.02
CA PHE A 95 5.12 7.07 19.06
C PHE A 95 4.22 6.11 19.85
N VAL A 96 3.57 5.16 19.18
CA VAL A 96 2.73 4.16 19.86
C VAL A 96 3.59 3.30 20.80
N GLU A 97 4.70 2.75 20.29
CA GLU A 97 5.61 1.88 21.06
C GLU A 97 6.23 2.60 22.27
N ASN A 98 6.68 3.85 22.10
CA ASN A 98 7.46 4.54 23.14
C ASN A 98 6.63 5.40 24.09
N THR A 99 5.40 5.75 23.73
CA THR A 99 4.57 6.67 24.53
C THR A 99 3.23 6.05 24.93
N VAL A 100 2.51 5.45 23.98
CA VAL A 100 1.14 4.96 24.23
C VAL A 100 1.17 3.64 25.00
N GLU A 101 1.94 2.65 24.53
CA GLU A 101 1.99 1.33 25.17
C GLU A 101 2.50 1.35 26.62
N PRO A 102 3.57 2.12 26.97
CA PRO A 102 4.01 2.21 28.35
C PRO A 102 2.95 2.82 29.28
N GLN A 103 2.21 3.84 28.82
CA GLN A 103 1.15 4.47 29.61
C GLN A 103 -0.02 3.51 29.89
N LEU A 104 -0.37 2.65 28.93
CA LEU A 104 -1.41 1.64 29.13
C LEU A 104 -1.02 0.57 30.16
N ILE A 105 0.28 0.28 30.32
CA ILE A 105 0.78 -0.67 31.32
C ILE A 105 0.70 -0.05 32.73
N ASP A 106 1.08 1.22 32.85
CA ASP A 106 1.02 1.94 34.12
C ASP A 106 -0.43 2.09 34.62
N ASP A 107 -1.37 2.40 33.73
CA ASP A 107 -2.80 2.55 34.06
C ASP A 107 -3.47 1.23 34.52
N VAL A 108 -2.98 0.06 34.07
CA VAL A 108 -3.51 -1.25 34.49
C VAL A 108 -2.95 -1.71 35.84
N SER A 109 -1.76 -1.24 36.20
CA SER A 109 -1.09 -1.61 37.45
C SER A 109 -1.79 -1.07 38.71
N ASP A 110 -2.64 -0.05 38.58
CA ASP A 110 -3.40 0.55 39.69
C ASP A 110 -4.78 -0.13 39.93
N THR A 111 -5.12 -1.18 39.18
CA THR A 111 -6.29 -2.02 39.45
C THR A 111 -5.89 -3.31 40.17
N GLU A 112 -5.91 -3.26 41.51
CA GLU A 112 -5.81 -4.42 42.41
C GLU A 112 -6.66 -5.61 41.91
N THR A 113 -5.96 -6.68 41.52
CA THR A 113 -6.51 -7.98 41.13
C THR A 113 -7.26 -8.63 42.28
N ASN A 114 -8.60 -8.56 42.26
CA ASN A 114 -9.44 -9.48 43.02
C ASN A 114 -9.64 -10.77 42.20
N ASN A 115 -8.89 -11.81 42.59
CA ASN A 115 -9.09 -13.19 42.16
C ASN A 115 -10.53 -13.67 42.48
N LEU A 116 -11.33 -13.99 41.45
CA LEU A 116 -12.46 -14.91 41.62
C LEU A 116 -12.51 -15.96 40.49
N SER A 117 -12.01 -17.14 40.88
CA SER A 117 -12.34 -18.52 40.48
C SER A 117 -12.61 -18.86 39.00
N ASP A 118 -11.64 -19.60 38.47
CA ASP A 118 -11.76 -20.82 37.65
C ASP A 118 -13.13 -21.53 37.71
N ALA A 119 -13.79 -21.61 36.55
CA ALA A 119 -14.71 -22.69 36.21
C ALA A 119 -14.58 -22.97 34.71
N SER A 120 -14.15 -24.19 34.41
CA SER A 120 -14.02 -24.78 33.08
C SER A 120 -15.36 -24.97 32.36
N ASP A 121 -15.24 -25.37 31.09
CA ASP A 121 -16.23 -26.05 30.22
C ASP A 121 -17.00 -25.10 29.29
N ASP A 122 -17.15 -25.28 27.97
CA ASP A 122 -16.84 -26.35 27.01
C ASP A 122 -16.80 -25.71 25.60
N SER A 123 -16.13 -26.39 24.68
CA SER A 123 -16.01 -26.16 23.24
C SER A 123 -17.29 -25.80 22.46
N THR A 124 -17.17 -25.01 21.39
CA THR A 124 -17.46 -25.44 20.00
C THR A 124 -17.27 -24.34 18.94
N GLU A 125 -16.47 -24.71 17.93
CA GLU A 125 -16.52 -24.40 16.49
C GLU A 125 -16.58 -22.97 15.91
N LEU A 126 -15.48 -22.69 15.19
CA LEU A 126 -15.38 -21.95 13.93
C LEU A 126 -16.60 -22.02 13.01
N SER A 127 -17.08 -20.87 12.54
CA SER A 127 -17.50 -20.74 11.14
C SER A 127 -17.17 -19.35 10.59
N LEU A 128 -16.10 -19.30 9.81
CA LEU A 128 -15.84 -18.28 8.80
C LEU A 128 -16.91 -18.39 7.71
N TYR A 129 -17.70 -17.33 7.53
CA TYR A 129 -18.22 -16.88 6.22
C TYR A 129 -18.43 -15.37 6.25
#